data_AF-A0A6C0KZI8-F1
#
_entry.id   AF-A0A6C0KZI8-F1
#
_cell.length_a   1.000
_cell.length_b   1.000
_cell.length_c   1.000
_cell.angle_alpha   90.00
_cell.angle_beta   90.00
_cell.angle_gamma   90.00
#
_symmetry.space_group_name_H-M   'P 1'
#
loop_
_entity.id
_entity.type
_entity.pdbx_description
1 polymer ?
#
loop_
_entity_poly.entity_id
_entity_poly.type
_entity_poly.pdbx_seq_one_letter_code
_entity_poly.pdbx_strand_id
1 'polypeptide(L)'
;MKRALAFLILCLGLRLIIALIAKNLSIKELKLSSIPALILGLAFVSLYLFDLRKNGIEAGGKIWWNSYRPIHGMLFILYSIYAFKGEKNAYIVLLLDVFIGLFVWIHKYYLTKEFLHVDS
;
A
#
# COMPACT_ATOMS: atom_id res chain seq x y z
N MET A 1 13.78 -8.78 14.71
CA MET A 1 12.45 -8.31 15.25
C MET A 1 11.95 -6.88 14.87
N LYS A 2 12.73 -5.78 15.04
CA LYS A 2 12.22 -4.38 14.92
C LYS A 2 11.79 -3.93 13.50
N ARG A 3 12.28 -4.58 12.44
CA ARG A 3 12.17 -4.12 11.03
C ARG A 3 10.94 -4.66 10.30
N ALA A 4 10.61 -5.94 10.49
CA ALA A 4 9.37 -6.54 9.98
C ALA A 4 8.12 -5.85 10.55
N LEU A 5 8.22 -5.42 11.83
CA LEU A 5 7.18 -4.65 12.51
C LEU A 5 7.06 -3.22 11.95
N ALA A 6 8.18 -2.61 11.54
CA ALA A 6 8.16 -1.28 10.92
C ALA A 6 7.37 -1.27 9.60
N PHE A 7 7.51 -2.31 8.77
CA PHE A 7 6.68 -2.45 7.56
C PHE A 7 5.18 -2.57 7.91
N LEU A 8 4.82 -3.41 8.88
CA LEU A 8 3.43 -3.59 9.30
C LEU A 8 2.83 -2.30 9.85
N ILE A 9 3.52 -1.62 10.75
CA ILE A 9 2.98 -0.42 11.40
C ILE A 9 2.96 0.76 10.42
N LEU A 10 4.05 1.02 9.71
CA LEU A 10 4.18 2.20 8.86
C LEU A 10 3.48 2.04 7.52
N CYS A 11 3.64 0.91 6.83
CA CYS A 11 3.09 0.74 5.49
C CYS A 11 1.66 0.21 5.54
N LEU A 12 1.44 -0.91 6.23
CA LEU A 12 0.13 -1.54 6.29
C LEU A 12 -0.84 -0.75 7.20
N GLY A 13 -0.35 -0.29 8.35
CA GLY A 13 -1.14 0.54 9.28
C GLY A 13 -1.61 1.85 8.65
N LEU A 14 -0.72 2.58 7.97
CA LEU A 14 -1.08 3.81 7.26
C LEU A 14 -2.14 3.55 6.18
N ARG A 15 -2.00 2.47 5.40
CA ARG A 15 -2.98 2.12 4.35
C ARG A 15 -4.34 1.77 4.93
N LEU A 16 -4.37 1.05 6.05
CA LEU A 16 -5.61 0.75 6.76
C LEU A 16 -6.27 2.04 7.28
N ILE A 17 -5.50 2.96 7.84
CA ILE A 17 -6.02 4.27 8.27
C ILE A 17 -6.63 5.03 7.09
N ILE A 18 -5.96 5.08 5.94
CA ILE A 18 -6.49 5.73 4.73
C ILE A 18 -7.81 5.08 4.29
N ALA A 19 -7.90 3.75 4.30
CA ALA A 19 -9.13 3.03 3.96
C ALA A 19 -10.29 3.33 4.95
N LEU A 20 -10.00 3.39 6.24
CA LEU A 20 -10.99 3.71 7.28
C LEU A 20 -11.44 5.17 7.21
N ILE A 21 -10.55 6.10 6.89
CA ILE A 21 -10.90 7.50 6.63
C ILE A 21 -11.82 7.56 5.41
N ALA A 22 -11.42 6.94 4.29
CA ALA A 22 -12.19 6.94 3.05
C ALA A 22 -13.62 6.40 3.21
N LYS A 23 -13.82 5.42 4.09
CA LYS A 23 -15.15 4.86 4.41
C LYS A 23 -16.12 5.90 4.99
N ASN A 24 -15.61 6.89 5.71
CA ASN A 24 -16.42 7.85 6.47
C ASN A 24 -16.50 9.25 5.81
N LEU A 25 -15.91 9.43 4.62
CA LEU A 25 -15.93 10.72 3.92
C LEU A 25 -17.32 11.04 3.36
N SER A 26 -17.70 12.32 3.39
CA SER A 26 -18.83 12.82 2.59
C SER A 26 -18.53 12.69 1.09
N ILE A 27 -19.55 12.74 0.22
CA ILE A 27 -19.35 12.62 -1.24
C ILE A 27 -18.38 13.70 -1.77
N LYS A 28 -18.44 14.93 -1.22
CA LYS A 28 -17.56 16.03 -1.62
C LYS A 28 -16.11 15.74 -1.23
N GLU A 29 -15.88 15.29 -0.01
CA GLU A 29 -14.54 14.95 0.49
C GLU A 29 -13.98 13.69 -0.20
N LEU A 30 -14.84 12.71 -0.48
CA LEU A 30 -14.49 11.51 -1.23
C LEU A 30 -13.98 11.89 -2.62
N LYS A 31 -14.71 12.76 -3.34
CA LYS A 31 -14.25 13.28 -4.64
C LYS A 31 -12.94 14.04 -4.52
N LEU A 32 -12.76 14.84 -3.47
CA LEU A 32 -11.48 15.54 -3.23
C LEU A 32 -10.33 14.56 -2.98
N SER A 33 -10.59 13.45 -2.29
CA SER A 33 -9.59 12.42 -2.00
C SER A 33 -9.12 11.64 -3.24
N SER A 34 -9.80 11.76 -4.38
CA SER A 34 -9.39 11.09 -5.62
C SER A 34 -8.06 11.63 -6.16
N ILE A 35 -7.81 12.93 -5.98
CA ILE A 35 -6.60 13.61 -6.47
C ILE A 35 -5.34 13.07 -5.79
N PRO A 36 -5.21 13.12 -4.44
CA PRO A 36 -4.03 12.58 -3.78
C PRO A 36 -3.88 11.07 -4.01
N ALA A 37 -4.98 10.32 -4.10
CA ALA A 37 -4.90 8.89 -4.38
C ALA A 37 -4.39 8.59 -5.80
N LEU A 38 -4.77 9.38 -6.80
CA LEU A 38 -4.23 9.27 -8.16
C LEU A 38 -2.73 9.53 -8.19
N ILE A 39 -2.29 10.61 -7.52
CA ILE A 39 -0.88 10.97 -7.40
C ILE A 39 -0.09 9.84 -6.74
N LEU A 40 -0.58 9.28 -5.63
CA LEU A 40 0.04 8.15 -4.95
C LEU A 40 0.10 6.89 -5.83
N GLY A 41 -0.99 6.61 -6.56
CA GLY A 41 -1.06 5.48 -7.47
C GLY A 41 -0.02 5.58 -8.59
N LEU A 42 0.06 6.74 -9.25
CA LEU A 42 1.06 7.01 -10.27
C LEU A 42 2.48 7.00 -9.71
N ALA A 43 2.69 7.53 -8.50
CA ALA A 43 3.98 7.48 -7.84
C ALA A 43 4.45 6.03 -7.61
N PHE A 44 3.58 5.13 -7.14
CA PHE A 44 3.95 3.72 -6.97
C PHE A 44 4.32 3.03 -8.28
N VAL A 45 3.57 3.30 -9.35
CA VAL A 45 3.89 2.73 -10.68
C VAL A 45 5.23 3.28 -11.18
N SER A 46 5.44 4.59 -11.13
CA SER A 46 6.68 5.25 -11.57
C SER A 46 7.89 4.78 -10.77
N LEU A 47 7.76 4.65 -9.44
CA LEU A 47 8.83 4.14 -8.57
C LEU A 47 9.30 2.73 -8.96
N TYR A 48 8.40 1.92 -9.53
CA TYR A 48 8.75 0.60 -10.06
C TYR A 48 9.34 0.67 -11.46
N LEU A 49 8.66 1.34 -12.40
CA LEU A 49 9.08 1.40 -13.81
C LEU A 49 10.47 2.03 -14.00
N PHE A 50 10.76 3.08 -13.23
CA PHE A 50 12.02 3.80 -13.30
C PHE A 50 13.04 3.33 -12.25
N ASP A 51 12.71 2.30 -11.47
CA ASP A 51 13.59 1.70 -10.45
C ASP A 51 14.19 2.74 -9.47
N LEU A 52 13.39 3.76 -9.13
CA LEU A 52 13.83 4.98 -8.43
C LEU A 52 14.14 4.77 -6.95
N ARG A 53 13.67 3.67 -6.36
CA ARG A 53 13.86 3.38 -4.93
C ARG A 53 14.14 1.91 -4.68
N LYS A 54 15.44 1.60 -4.59
CA LYS A 54 15.99 0.26 -4.38
C LYS A 54 16.08 -0.15 -2.91
N ASN A 55 16.34 0.81 -2.02
CA ASN A 55 16.58 0.57 -0.60
C ASN A 55 15.59 1.31 0.30
N GLY A 56 15.27 0.71 1.45
CA GLY A 56 14.38 1.29 2.45
C GLY A 56 14.79 0.85 3.85
N ILE A 57 14.74 1.77 4.81
CA ILE A 57 15.02 1.50 6.22
C ILE A 57 14.00 0.50 6.77
N GLU A 58 12.75 0.63 6.33
CA GLU A 58 11.65 -0.27 6.67
C GLU A 58 11.80 -1.66 6.02
N ALA A 59 12.63 -1.78 4.97
CA ALA A 59 13.00 -3.05 4.34
C ALA A 59 14.27 -3.67 4.93
N GLY A 60 15.02 -2.93 5.77
CA GLY A 60 16.32 -3.36 6.27
C GLY A 60 17.40 -3.48 5.19
N GLY A 61 17.24 -2.81 4.04
CA GLY A 61 18.09 -2.97 2.86
C GLY A 61 17.29 -2.89 1.58
N LYS A 62 17.53 -3.83 0.65
CA LYS A 62 16.81 -3.89 -0.63
C LYS A 62 15.32 -4.11 -0.40
N ILE A 63 14.49 -3.31 -1.05
CA ILE A 63 13.03 -3.37 -0.91
C ILE A 63 12.51 -4.64 -1.60
N TRP A 64 12.17 -5.64 -0.80
CA TRP A 64 11.72 -6.94 -1.30
C TRP A 64 10.30 -6.90 -1.90
N TRP A 65 9.48 -5.91 -1.54
CA TRP A 65 8.13 -5.74 -2.10
C TRP A 65 8.08 -4.81 -3.34
N ASN A 66 9.23 -4.50 -3.95
CA ASN A 66 9.26 -3.56 -5.08
C ASN A 66 8.40 -4.04 -6.26
N SER A 67 8.40 -5.35 -6.55
CA SER A 67 7.59 -5.97 -7.61
C SER A 67 6.08 -5.89 -7.38
N TYR A 68 5.63 -5.65 -6.15
CA TYR A 68 4.20 -5.52 -5.82
C TYR A 68 3.71 -4.06 -5.89
N ARG A 69 4.62 -3.08 -6.04
CA ARG A 69 4.24 -1.66 -6.16
C ARG A 69 3.27 -1.37 -7.30
N PRO A 70 3.41 -1.96 -8.52
CA PRO A 70 2.43 -1.74 -9.58
C PRO A 70 1.02 -2.15 -9.21
N ILE A 71 0.85 -3.27 -8.49
CA ILE A 71 -0.46 -3.75 -8.04
C ILE A 71 -1.09 -2.72 -7.09
N HIS A 72 -0.33 -2.26 -6.10
CA HIS A 72 -0.79 -1.22 -5.17
C HIS A 72 -1.07 0.11 -5.89
N GLY A 73 -0.23 0.49 -6.85
CA GLY A 73 -0.44 1.68 -7.68
C GLY A 73 -1.75 1.62 -8.46
N MET A 74 -2.03 0.48 -9.10
CA MET A 74 -3.29 0.27 -9.85
C MET A 74 -4.51 0.30 -8.92
N LEU A 75 -4.43 -0.24 -7.71
CA LEU A 75 -5.52 -0.18 -6.73
C LEU A 75 -5.81 1.25 -6.27
N PHE A 76 -4.77 2.06 -6.05
CA PHE A 76 -4.93 3.49 -5.73
C PHE A 76 -5.54 4.29 -6.89
N ILE A 77 -5.16 3.99 -8.13
CA ILE A 77 -5.78 4.58 -9.33
C ILE A 77 -7.25 4.17 -9.43
N LEU A 78 -7.56 2.88 -9.20
CA LEU A 78 -8.93 2.38 -9.23
C LEU A 78 -9.80 3.02 -8.14
N TYR A 79 -9.26 3.15 -6.92
CA TYR A 79 -9.91 3.92 -5.85
C TYR A 79 -10.18 5.36 -6.31
N SER A 80 -9.20 6.03 -6.91
CA SER A 80 -9.35 7.41 -7.38
C SER A 80 -10.51 7.56 -8.38
N ILE A 81 -10.62 6.64 -9.34
CA ILE A 81 -11.71 6.64 -10.33
C ILE A 81 -13.08 6.52 -9.65
N TYR A 82 -13.23 5.57 -8.72
CA TYR A 82 -14.50 5.40 -7.98
C TYR A 82 -14.81 6.57 -7.04
N ALA A 83 -13.79 7.09 -6.35
CA ALA A 83 -13.92 8.23 -5.46
C ALA A 83 -14.34 9.49 -6.23
N PHE A 84 -13.77 9.73 -7.42
CA PHE A 84 -14.15 10.85 -8.29
C PHE A 84 -15.60 10.73 -8.79
N LYS A 85 -16.07 9.51 -9.06
CA LYS A 85 -17.49 9.23 -9.38
C LYS A 85 -18.42 9.45 -8.19
N GLY A 86 -17.88 9.53 -6.97
CA GLY A 86 -18.66 9.69 -5.74
C GLY A 86 -19.20 8.37 -5.20
N GLU A 87 -18.62 7.24 -5.60
CA GLU A 87 -19.04 5.91 -5.15
C GLU A 87 -18.62 5.68 -3.69
N LYS A 88 -19.59 5.68 -2.77
CA LYS A 88 -19.32 5.52 -1.34
C LYS A 88 -18.58 4.23 -0.99
N ASN A 89 -18.67 3.20 -1.83
CA ASN A 89 -17.99 1.93 -1.64
C ASN A 89 -16.56 1.90 -2.20
N ALA A 90 -16.02 3.03 -2.70
CA ALA A 90 -14.65 3.10 -3.22
C ALA A 90 -13.59 2.62 -2.20
N TYR A 91 -13.82 2.84 -0.90
CA TYR A 91 -12.91 2.39 0.17
C TYR A 91 -12.64 0.88 0.15
N ILE A 92 -13.53 0.06 -0.43
CA ILE A 92 -13.33 -1.39 -0.57
C ILE A 92 -12.08 -1.70 -1.38
N VAL A 93 -11.75 -0.85 -2.37
CA VAL A 93 -10.53 -0.99 -3.16
C VAL A 93 -9.27 -0.78 -2.32
N LEU A 94 -9.31 0.17 -1.37
CA LEU A 94 -8.21 0.40 -0.43
C LEU A 94 -8.12 -0.71 0.62
N LEU A 95 -9.24 -1.29 1.04
CA LEU A 95 -9.23 -2.47 1.91
C LEU A 95 -8.59 -3.67 1.19
N LEU A 96 -8.90 -3.87 -0.09
CA LEU A 96 -8.24 -4.91 -0.90
C LEU A 96 -6.72 -4.68 -0.98
N ASP A 97 -6.28 -3.43 -1.14
CA ASP A 97 -4.86 -3.07 -1.10
C ASP A 97 -4.18 -3.49 0.22
N VAL A 98 -4.84 -3.26 1.34
CA VAL A 98 -4.39 -3.70 2.67
C VAL A 98 -4.31 -5.23 2.74
N PHE A 99 -5.33 -5.96 2.29
CA PHE A 99 -5.30 -7.42 2.31
C PHE A 99 -4.18 -8.00 1.46
N ILE A 100 -3.92 -7.44 0.28
CA ILE A 100 -2.80 -7.84 -0.57
C ILE A 100 -1.46 -7.57 0.13
N GLY A 101 -1.30 -6.39 0.74
CA GLY A 101 -0.09 -6.05 1.50
C GLY A 101 0.15 -7.01 2.68
N LEU A 102 -0.92 -7.38 3.40
CA LEU A 102 -0.86 -8.34 4.48
C LEU A 102 -0.50 -9.75 3.97
N PHE A 103 -1.12 -10.21 2.89
CA PHE A 103 -0.85 -11.51 2.28
C PHE A 103 0.62 -11.62 1.84
N VAL A 104 1.13 -10.59 1.16
CA VAL A 104 2.52 -10.52 0.71
C VAL A 104 3.50 -10.55 1.89
N TRP A 105 3.17 -9.86 2.98
CA TRP A 105 3.96 -9.91 4.21
C TRP A 105 3.94 -11.29 4.87
N ILE A 106 2.77 -11.92 5.00
CA ILE A 106 2.64 -13.27 5.56
C ILE A 106 3.46 -14.26 4.73
N HIS A 107 3.34 -14.21 3.40
CA HIS A 107 4.09 -15.09 2.51
C HIS A 107 5.60 -14.96 2.74
N LYS A 108 6.11 -13.72 2.83
CA LYS A 108 7.54 -13.46 3.03
C LYS A 108 8.06 -14.00 4.37
N TYR A 109 7.37 -13.74 5.47
CA TYR A 109 7.90 -14.04 6.81
C TYR A 109 7.51 -15.41 7.34
N TYR A 110 6.34 -15.96 6.96
CA TYR A 110 5.89 -17.27 7.43
C TYR A 110 6.18 -18.40 6.44
N LEU A 111 5.99 -18.20 5.13
CA LEU A 111 6.16 -19.28 4.14
C LEU A 111 7.61 -19.43 3.67
N THR A 112 8.37 -18.33 3.58
CA THR A 112 9.79 -18.36 3.16
C THR A 112 10.76 -18.56 4.35
N LYS A 113 10.27 -18.62 5.60
CA LYS A 113 11.07 -18.75 6.84
C LYS A 113 12.21 -17.72 7.00
N GLU A 114 12.23 -16.64 6.23
CA GLU A 114 13.27 -15.59 6.35
C GLU A 114 13.25 -14.88 7.71
N PHE A 115 12.17 -15.04 8.49
CA PHE A 115 12.10 -14.57 9.86
C PHE A 115 13.26 -15.07 10.75
N LEU A 116 13.85 -16.23 10.44
CA LEU A 116 14.97 -16.81 11.20
C LEU A 116 16.37 -16.29 10.80
N HIS A 117 16.51 -15.63 9.64
CA HIS A 117 17.79 -15.14 9.13
C HIS A 117 17.94 -13.62 9.23
N VAL A 118 16.93 -12.90 9.72
CA VAL A 118 16.97 -11.44 9.92
C VAL A 118 17.76 -11.04 11.18
N ASP A 119 18.06 -12.01 12.05
CA ASP A 119 18.74 -11.80 13.34
C ASP A 119 20.13 -12.47 13.43
N SER A 120 20.72 -12.90 12.30
CA SER A 120 22.14 -13.35 12.19
C SER A 120 22.95 -12.37 11.36
#